data_AF-A0ABD3Z885-F1
#
_entry.id   AF-A0ABD3Z885-F1
#
_cell.length_a   1.000
_cell.length_b   1.000
_cell.length_c   1.000
_cell.angle_alpha   90.00
_cell.angle_beta   90.00
_cell.angle_gamma   90.00
#
_symmetry.space_group_name_H-M   'P 1'
#
loop_
_entity.id
_entity.type
_entity.pdbx_description
1 polymer ?
#
loop_
_entity_poly.entity_id
_entity_poly.type
_entity_poly.pdbx_seq_one_letter_code
_entity_poly.pdbx_strand_id
1 'polypeptide(L)'
;MMLRVIITLNNYKFGKESMGYEDVIDGLIAEGYKKVTLFSHMLITEDDSSIQQLFLLSENGHVVARKLNLPGCDGWTILHWPVAPYRSSDLKEIWGIDLSQRDEAVTRLCLFS
;
A
#
# COMPACT_ATOMS: atom_id res chain seq x y z
N MET A 1 -4.97 -4.01 -27.24
CA MET A 1 -5.24 -4.65 -25.93
C MET A 1 -5.07 -3.63 -24.79
N MET A 2 -5.68 -2.45 -24.94
CA MET A 2 -5.41 -1.24 -24.14
C MET A 2 -6.36 -1.10 -22.93
N LEU A 3 -7.46 -1.86 -22.91
CA LEU A 3 -8.50 -1.72 -21.90
C LEU A 3 -8.12 -2.32 -20.54
N ARG A 4 -7.33 -3.40 -20.47
CA ARG A 4 -7.12 -4.12 -19.20
C ARG A 4 -6.21 -3.38 -18.22
N VAL A 5 -5.14 -2.74 -18.69
CA VAL A 5 -4.25 -1.93 -17.84
C VAL A 5 -4.97 -0.67 -17.38
N ILE A 6 -5.71 -0.01 -18.28
CA ILE A 6 -6.52 1.16 -17.96
C ILE A 6 -7.63 0.82 -16.96
N ILE A 7 -8.29 -0.35 -17.04
CA ILE A 7 -9.31 -0.74 -16.05
C ILE A 7 -8.69 -1.04 -14.68
N THR A 8 -7.49 -1.65 -14.64
CA THR A 8 -6.75 -1.87 -13.39
C THR A 8 -6.17 -0.57 -12.82
N LEU A 9 -6.12 0.54 -13.56
CA LEU A 9 -5.74 1.84 -13.03
C LEU A 9 -6.98 2.73 -12.76
N ASN A 10 -8.03 2.66 -13.58
CA ASN A 10 -9.26 3.47 -13.48
C ASN A 10 -10.25 3.00 -12.42
N ASN A 11 -10.20 1.72 -11.99
CA ASN A 11 -10.93 1.31 -10.78
C ASN A 11 -10.33 1.91 -9.50
N TYR A 12 -9.15 2.53 -9.59
CA TYR A 12 -8.53 3.23 -8.50
C TYR A 12 -8.65 4.72 -8.75
N LYS A 13 -9.75 5.31 -8.29
CA LYS A 13 -9.87 6.77 -8.21
C LYS A 13 -8.60 7.32 -7.55
N PHE A 14 -7.79 8.04 -8.33
CA PHE A 14 -6.78 9.00 -7.86
C PHE A 14 -7.51 10.22 -7.26
N GLY A 15 -8.34 9.95 -6.26
CA GLY A 15 -9.14 10.93 -5.57
C GLY A 15 -8.71 10.96 -4.12
N LYS A 16 -8.13 12.10 -3.73
CA LYS A 16 -7.78 12.55 -2.38
C LYS A 16 -6.33 12.25 -1.98
N GLU A 17 -5.53 13.33 -2.04
CA GLU A 17 -4.36 13.66 -1.24
C GLU A 17 -3.49 12.48 -0.81
N SER A 18 -2.30 12.38 -1.41
CA SER A 18 -1.18 11.61 -0.86
C SER A 18 -1.09 11.84 0.65
N MET A 19 -1.26 10.76 1.41
CA MET A 19 -1.21 10.80 2.87
C MET A 19 0.23 10.59 3.35
N GLY A 20 0.62 11.34 4.38
CA GLY A 20 1.87 11.12 5.10
C GLY A 20 1.84 9.82 5.90
N TYR A 21 3.00 9.41 6.40
CA TYR A 21 3.12 8.18 7.21
C TYR A 21 2.24 8.23 8.46
N GLU A 22 2.18 9.40 9.11
CA GLU A 22 1.35 9.62 10.31
C GLU A 22 -0.13 9.45 10.00
N ASP A 23 -0.62 10.09 8.93
CA ASP A 23 -2.03 10.01 8.51
C ASP A 23 -2.46 8.57 8.20
N VAL A 24 -1.57 7.78 7.61
CA VAL A 24 -1.84 6.36 7.31
C VAL A 24 -1.96 5.55 8.59
N ILE A 25 -1.00 5.69 9.51
CA ILE A 25 -1.01 4.96 10.77
C ILE A 25 -2.23 5.36 11.60
N ASP A 26 -2.53 6.66 11.67
CA ASP A 26 -3.70 7.17 12.39
C ASP A 26 -5.01 6.68 11.78
N GLY A 27 -5.11 6.69 10.45
CA GLY A 27 -6.26 6.15 9.73
C GLY A 27 -6.50 4.67 10.02
N LEU A 28 -5.44 3.85 9.98
CA LEU A 28 -5.53 2.42 10.27
C LEU A 28 -5.89 2.13 11.73
N ILE A 29 -5.35 2.89 12.68
CA ILE A 29 -5.71 2.80 14.09
C ILE A 29 -7.18 3.19 14.29
N ALA A 30 -7.65 4.26 13.64
CA ALA A 30 -9.03 4.72 13.72
C ALA A 30 -10.03 3.70 13.14
N GLU A 31 -9.64 2.94 12.11
CA GLU A 31 -10.41 1.82 11.57
C GLU A 31 -10.35 0.55 12.45
N GLY A 32 -9.57 0.56 13.53
CA GLY A 32 -9.50 -0.50 14.53
C GLY A 32 -8.48 -1.59 14.23
N TYR A 33 -7.58 -1.38 13.26
CA TYR A 33 -6.49 -2.32 13.00
C TYR A 33 -5.45 -2.25 14.12
N LYS A 34 -5.03 -3.42 14.62
CA LYS A 34 -3.98 -3.54 15.64
C LYS A 34 -2.64 -3.91 15.05
N LYS A 35 -2.65 -4.60 13.92
CA LYS A 35 -1.45 -5.07 13.24
C LYS A 35 -1.66 -5.04 11.74
N VAL A 36 -0.62 -4.62 11.03
CA VAL A 36 -0.52 -4.74 9.58
C VAL A 36 0.84 -5.29 9.20
N THR A 37 0.94 -5.89 8.03
CA THR A 37 2.22 -6.38 7.49
C THR A 37 2.54 -5.65 6.21
N LEU A 38 3.76 -5.12 6.14
CA LEU A 38 4.32 -4.47 4.97
C LEU A 38 4.84 -5.52 3.99
N PHE A 39 4.41 -5.39 2.75
CA PHE A 39 4.88 -6.19 1.62
C PHE A 39 5.42 -5.29 0.52
N SER A 40 6.34 -5.84 -0.28
CA SER A 40 6.77 -5.25 -1.55
C SER A 40 6.40 -6.16 -2.71
N HIS A 41 6.14 -5.54 -3.85
CA HIS A 41 5.95 -6.19 -5.13
C HIS A 41 6.60 -5.34 -6.22
N MET A 42 7.17 -5.98 -7.23
CA MET A 42 7.72 -5.31 -8.40
C MET A 42 6.72 -5.45 -9.55
N LEU A 43 6.18 -4.32 -9.99
CA LEU A 43 5.40 -4.24 -11.22
C LEU A 43 6.37 -4.06 -12.39
N ILE A 44 6.31 -4.97 -13.36
CA ILE A 44 7.00 -4.80 -14.64
C ILE A 44 6.07 -4.00 -15.55
N THR A 45 6.55 -2.87 -16.07
CA THR A 45 5.84 -2.04 -17.04
C THR A 45 6.14 -2.50 -18.48
N GLU A 46 5.35 -2.03 -19.43
CA GLU A 46 5.45 -2.46 -20.84
C GLU A 46 6.77 -2.06 -21.52
N ASP A 47 7.48 -1.07 -20.97
CA ASP A 47 8.80 -0.62 -21.40
C ASP A 47 9.95 -1.40 -20.71
N ASP A 48 9.66 -2.55 -20.11
CA ASP A 48 10.58 -3.36 -19.29
C ASP A 48 11.18 -2.61 -18.08
N SER A 49 10.64 -1.44 -17.75
CA SER A 49 10.93 -0.77 -16.49
C SER A 49 10.26 -1.50 -15.33
N SER A 50 10.76 -1.29 -14.12
CA SER A 50 10.23 -1.91 -12.92
C SER A 50 9.85 -0.86 -11.89
N ILE A 51 8.61 -0.92 -11.41
CA ILE A 51 8.07 -0.02 -10.40
C ILE A 51 7.88 -0.82 -9.13
N GLN A 52 8.50 -0.36 -8.05
CA GLN A 52 8.25 -0.94 -6.74
C GLN A 52 6.90 -0.44 -6.20
N GLN A 53 6.08 -1.37 -5.77
CA GLN A 53 4.85 -1.11 -5.05
C GLN A 53 4.95 -1.67 -3.63
N LEU A 54 4.53 -0.87 -2.65
CA LEU A 54 4.44 -1.26 -1.26
C LEU A 54 2.97 -1.40 -0.86
N PHE A 55 2.68 -2.38 -0.02
CA PHE A 55 1.34 -2.67 0.48
C PHE A 55 1.36 -2.90 1.98
N LEU A 56 0.35 -2.39 2.67
CA LEU A 56 0.00 -2.83 4.02
C LEU A 56 -1.17 -3.79 3.92
N LEU A 57 -0.99 -5.00 4.45
CA LEU A 57 -2.04 -5.99 4.58
C LEU A 57 -2.47 -6.09 6.03
N SER A 58 -3.78 -6.14 6.26
CA SER A 58 -4.36 -6.53 7.54
C SER A 58 -4.10 -8.00 7.86
N GLU A 59 -4.36 -8.40 9.10
CA GLU A 59 -4.26 -9.80 9.55
C GLU A 59 -5.13 -10.77 8.74
N ASN A 60 -6.21 -10.27 8.14
CA ASN A 60 -7.11 -11.05 7.28
C ASN A 60 -6.62 -11.16 5.82
N GLY A 61 -5.45 -10.61 5.50
CA GLY A 61 -4.88 -10.61 4.15
C GLY A 61 -5.52 -9.59 3.19
N HIS A 62 -6.32 -8.66 3.71
CA HIS A 62 -6.86 -7.55 2.90
C HIS A 62 -5.85 -6.42 2.82
N VAL A 63 -5.66 -5.85 1.63
CA VAL A 63 -4.83 -4.65 1.44
C VAL A 63 -5.58 -3.45 2.02
N VAL A 64 -4.97 -2.78 2.98
CA VAL A 64 -5.54 -1.63 3.69
C VAL A 64 -4.86 -0.32 3.33
N ALA A 65 -3.61 -0.36 2.86
CA ALA A 65 -2.95 0.80 2.29
C ALA A 65 -1.93 0.38 1.23
N ARG A 66 -1.55 1.31 0.36
CA ARG A 66 -0.52 1.10 -0.64
C ARG A 66 0.28 2.37 -0.92
N LYS A 67 1.49 2.20 -1.45
CA LYS A 67 2.34 3.25 -1.99
C LYS A 67 2.98 2.78 -3.29
N LEU A 68 2.99 3.65 -4.30
CA LEU A 68 3.71 3.41 -5.56
C LEU A 68 5.00 4.21 -5.52
N ASN A 69 6.15 3.56 -5.65
CA ASN A 69 7.43 4.24 -5.75
C ASN A 69 7.67 4.63 -7.22
N LEU A 70 7.02 5.70 -7.64
CA LEU A 70 7.09 6.28 -8.98
C LEU A 70 7.55 7.74 -8.86
N PRO A 71 8.46 8.23 -9.72
CA PRO A 71 8.86 9.64 -9.72
C PRO A 71 7.63 10.56 -9.87
N GLY A 72 7.40 11.42 -8.89
CA GLY A 72 6.25 12.36 -8.88
C GLY A 72 4.93 11.77 -8.36
N CYS A 73 4.93 10.51 -7.91
CA CYS A 73 3.82 9.89 -7.18
C CYS A 73 4.28 9.60 -5.74
N ASP A 74 4.47 10.66 -4.95
CA ASP A 74 4.90 10.52 -3.57
C ASP A 74 3.66 10.42 -2.69
N GLY A 75 3.42 9.26 -2.08
CA GLY A 75 2.30 9.13 -1.15
C GLY A 75 1.79 7.73 -0.85
N TRP A 76 1.22 7.60 0.34
CA TRP A 76 0.38 6.48 0.68
C TRP A 76 -1.08 6.75 0.34
N THR A 77 -1.82 5.68 0.07
CA THR A 77 -3.27 5.70 -0.15
C THR A 77 -3.90 4.61 0.70
N ILE A 78 -4.81 4.97 1.61
CA ILE A 78 -5.65 4.03 2.36
C ILE A 78 -6.75 3.50 1.43
N LEU A 79 -7.02 2.20 1.53
CA LEU A 79 -8.02 1.50 0.73
C LEU A 79 -9.17 1.07 1.64
N HIS A 80 -10.25 1.85 1.64
CA HIS A 80 -11.43 1.61 2.50
C HIS A 80 -12.38 0.51 2.00
N TRP A 81 -12.22 0.03 0.77
CA TRP A 81 -13.00 -1.08 0.23
C TRP A 81 -12.14 -2.33 0.19
N PRO A 82 -12.70 -3.54 0.42
CA PRO A 82 -12.01 -4.79 0.14
C PRO A 82 -11.62 -4.84 -1.34
N VAL A 83 -10.43 -4.33 -1.64
CA VAL A 83 -9.71 -4.66 -2.85
C VAL A 83 -9.42 -6.14 -2.70
N ALA A 84 -9.87 -6.93 -3.68
CA ALA A 84 -9.74 -8.38 -3.68
C ALA A 84 -8.37 -8.80 -3.13
N PRO A 85 -8.30 -9.90 -2.35
CA PRO A 85 -7.04 -10.35 -1.74
C PRO A 85 -5.96 -10.34 -2.81
N TYR A 86 -4.82 -9.71 -2.49
CA TYR A 86 -3.76 -9.55 -3.46
C TYR A 86 -3.13 -10.92 -3.75
N ARG A 87 -3.58 -11.56 -4.84
CA ARG A 87 -3.18 -12.91 -5.26
C ARG A 87 -1.99 -12.86 -6.21
N SER A 88 -0.98 -12.06 -5.89
CA SER A 88 0.30 -12.15 -6.60
C SER A 88 1.18 -13.16 -5.87
N SER A 89 1.77 -14.10 -6.61
CA SER A 89 2.78 -15.03 -6.10
C SER A 89 4.07 -14.34 -5.66
N ASP A 90 4.25 -13.08 -6.07
CA ASP A 90 5.52 -12.35 -5.98
C ASP A 90 5.48 -11.25 -4.91
N LEU A 91 4.61 -11.42 -3.90
CA LEU A 91 4.63 -10.60 -2.69
C LEU A 91 5.81 -11.00 -1.81
N LYS A 92 6.69 -10.06 -1.54
CA LYS A 92 7.75 -10.24 -0.55
C LYS A 92 7.35 -9.56 0.75
N GLU A 93 7.14 -10.36 1.79
CA GLU A 93 6.96 -9.86 3.16
C GLU A 93 8.23 -9.12 3.59
N ILE A 94 8.05 -7.92 4.11
CA ILE A 94 9.14 -7.11 4.66
C ILE A 94 9.07 -7.15 6.18
N TRP A 95 7.94 -6.74 6.76
CA TRP A 95 7.83 -6.62 8.22
C TRP A 95 6.39 -6.52 8.71
N GLY A 96 6.10 -7.15 9.86
CA GLY A 96 4.93 -6.82 10.68
C GLY A 96 5.09 -5.50 11.44
N ILE A 97 4.04 -4.70 11.46
CA ILE A 97 3.92 -3.41 12.13
C ILE A 97 2.80 -3.51 13.16
N ASP A 98 3.14 -3.29 14.44
CA ASP A 98 2.17 -3.21 15.53
C ASP A 98 1.65 -1.77 15.64
N LEU A 99 0.37 -1.58 15.35
CA LEU A 99 -0.30 -0.29 15.38
C LEU A 99 -0.66 0.15 16.80
N SER A 100 -0.58 -0.76 17.78
CA SER A 100 -0.72 -0.41 19.21
C SER A 100 0.45 0.45 19.71
N GLN A 101 1.57 0.44 19.00
CA GLN A 101 2.75 1.27 19.25
C GLN A 101 2.90 2.33 18.14
N ARG A 102 2.00 3.32 18.13
CA ARG A 102 1.89 4.34 17.06
C ARG A 102 3.23 4.91 16.59
N ASP A 103 4.05 5.41 17.52
CA ASP A 103 5.30 6.10 17.15
C ASP A 103 6.34 5.15 16.53
N GLU A 104 6.38 3.90 17.01
CA GLU A 104 7.20 2.85 16.41
C GLU A 104 6.67 2.48 15.02
N ALA A 105 5.35 2.39 14.86
CA ALA A 105 4.72 2.10 13.58
C ALA A 105 5.03 3.16 12.53
N VAL A 106 4.93 4.45 12.89
CA VAL A 106 5.33 5.57 12.02
C VAL A 106 6.81 5.47 11.67
N THR A 107 7.68 5.28 12.66
CA THR A 107 9.14 5.16 12.45
C THR A 107 9.47 4.04 11.47
N ARG A 108 8.85 2.86 11.64
CA ARG A 108 9.04 1.72 10.74
C ARG A 108 8.54 2.01 9.32
N LEU A 109 7.41 2.67 9.17
CA LEU A 109 6.85 3.02 7.86
C LEU A 109 7.71 4.07 7.14
N CYS A 110 8.29 5.02 7.87
CA CYS A 110 9.19 6.05 7.35
C CYS A 110 10.48 5.48 6.74
N LEU A 111 10.94 4.29 7.16
CA LEU A 111 12.14 3.65 6.58
C LEU A 111 11.97 3.27 5.10
N PHE A 112 10.73 3.27 4.59
CA PHE A 112 10.38 2.91 3.22
C PHE A 112 9.85 4.13 2.44
N SER A 113 10.39 5.30 2.77
CA SER A 113 10.19 6.57 2.06
C SER A 113 10.80 6.58 0.68
#